data_AF-A0A7I7QIL7-F1
#
_entry.id   AF-A0A7I7QIL7-F1
#
_cell.length_a   1.000
_cell.length_b   1.000
_cell.length_c   1.000
_cell.angle_alpha   90.00
_cell.angle_beta   90.00
_cell.angle_gamma   90.00
#
_symmetry.space_group_name_H-M   'P 1'
#
loop_
_entity.id
_entity.type
_entity.pdbx_description
1 polymer ?
#
loop_
_entity_poly.entity_id
_entity_poly.type
_entity_poly.pdbx_seq_one_letter_code
_entity_poly.pdbx_strand_id
1 'polypeptide(L)'
;MLVPPAEFDPVTYERLTEIVPVASVGTVLSWTWQPSPLEGQPLQRPFAWALVKLDGADTPLLHAVDAGRSDAIETGARVHVHWADEPVGSITDIAYFELGDSEEPVEDVADDRDPVTLLVVPTSIEIQHTASLPESTFLRALEEGKLVGARTGEGGKVYFPAREADPATGQQLTEFVELPDKGTVTTFAIINIPFAGQRIQPPYVAAYILLDGADIPFLHLVTEIDATDVRMGMRVEAVWKPREEWGLGIDNIDYFRPTGEPDADYETYKHHQ
;
A
#
# COMPACT_ATOMS: atom_id res chain seq x y z
N MET A 1 -31.68 -16.36 -9.40
CA MET A 1 -30.79 -16.69 -8.28
C MET A 1 -29.38 -16.27 -8.64
N LEU A 2 -28.86 -15.22 -8.00
CA LEU A 2 -27.53 -14.68 -8.28
C LEU A 2 -26.51 -15.33 -7.34
N VAL A 3 -25.40 -15.76 -7.90
CA VAL A 3 -24.24 -16.29 -7.16
C VAL A 3 -22.98 -15.59 -7.67
N PRO A 4 -22.17 -14.96 -6.80
CA PRO A 4 -22.47 -14.65 -5.39
C PRO A 4 -23.79 -13.86 -5.21
N PRO A 5 -24.45 -13.93 -4.03
CA PRO A 5 -25.63 -13.13 -3.75
C PRO A 5 -25.35 -11.64 -3.96
N ALA A 6 -26.27 -10.94 -4.62
CA ALA A 6 -26.22 -9.49 -4.80
C ALA A 6 -27.27 -8.79 -3.93
N GLU A 7 -27.05 -7.51 -3.61
CA GLU A 7 -28.00 -6.73 -2.81
C GLU A 7 -29.26 -6.34 -3.62
N PHE A 8 -29.09 -6.08 -4.92
CA PHE A 8 -30.15 -5.67 -5.82
C PHE A 8 -30.14 -6.51 -7.09
N ASP A 9 -31.33 -6.75 -7.64
CA ASP A 9 -31.49 -7.36 -8.95
C ASP A 9 -30.99 -6.37 -10.03
N PRO A 10 -30.05 -6.76 -10.92
CA PRO A 10 -29.43 -5.84 -11.88
C PRO A 10 -30.35 -5.42 -13.03
N VAL A 11 -31.53 -6.03 -13.18
CA VAL A 11 -32.50 -5.72 -14.24
C VAL A 11 -33.62 -4.84 -13.70
N THR A 12 -34.15 -5.19 -12.53
CA THR A 12 -35.32 -4.53 -11.91
C THR A 12 -34.92 -3.48 -10.88
N TYR A 13 -33.69 -3.53 -10.36
CA TYR A 13 -33.18 -2.72 -9.24
C TYR A 13 -33.93 -2.93 -7.92
N GLU A 14 -34.78 -3.97 -7.83
CA GLU A 14 -35.42 -4.35 -6.58
C GLU A 14 -34.43 -5.01 -5.63
N ARG A 15 -34.62 -4.78 -4.33
CA ARG A 15 -33.77 -5.39 -3.30
C ARG A 15 -34.04 -6.89 -3.24
N LEU A 16 -32.96 -7.68 -3.25
CA LEU A 16 -33.03 -9.13 -3.01
C LEU A 16 -33.09 -9.39 -1.49
N THR A 17 -34.01 -10.25 -1.06
CA THR A 17 -34.35 -10.43 0.36
C THR A 17 -34.19 -11.85 0.87
N GLU A 18 -34.00 -12.84 0.00
CA GLU A 18 -33.92 -14.25 0.34
C GLU A 18 -32.56 -14.83 -0.06
N ILE A 19 -31.93 -15.57 0.85
CA ILE A 19 -30.77 -16.40 0.56
C ILE A 19 -31.29 -17.80 0.27
N VAL A 20 -30.91 -18.32 -0.89
CA VAL A 20 -31.40 -19.59 -1.41
C VAL A 20 -30.22 -20.48 -1.78
N PRO A 21 -30.23 -21.77 -1.39
CA PRO A 21 -29.15 -22.69 -1.74
C PRO A 21 -29.14 -22.96 -3.25
N VAL A 22 -27.93 -23.12 -3.80
CA VAL A 22 -27.68 -23.64 -5.15
C VAL A 22 -26.86 -24.92 -5.05
N ALA A 23 -26.79 -25.72 -6.11
CA ALA A 23 -26.01 -26.94 -6.11
C ALA A 23 -24.51 -26.66 -5.94
N SER A 24 -23.77 -27.64 -5.40
CA SER A 24 -22.30 -27.60 -5.34
C SER A 24 -21.64 -28.10 -6.64
N VAL A 25 -22.44 -28.47 -7.64
CA VAL A 25 -21.99 -28.80 -9.00
C VAL A 25 -22.34 -27.68 -9.98
N GLY A 26 -21.51 -27.50 -11.01
CA GLY A 26 -21.75 -26.53 -12.05
C GLY A 26 -21.05 -26.85 -13.37
N THR A 27 -21.15 -25.89 -14.30
CA THR A 27 -20.56 -25.95 -15.63
C THR A 27 -19.58 -24.80 -15.84
N VAL A 28 -18.41 -25.10 -16.40
CA VAL A 28 -17.42 -24.10 -16.81
C VAL A 28 -17.92 -23.36 -18.06
N LEU A 29 -18.13 -22.04 -17.96
CA LEU A 29 -18.55 -21.19 -19.09
C LEU A 29 -17.35 -20.66 -19.89
N SER A 30 -16.30 -20.26 -19.20
CA SER A 30 -15.02 -19.84 -19.79
C SER A 30 -13.92 -20.01 -18.77
N TRP A 31 -12.68 -20.10 -19.23
CA TRP A 31 -11.54 -20.28 -18.35
C TRP A 31 -10.25 -19.76 -18.96
N THR A 32 -9.26 -19.54 -18.11
CA THR A 32 -7.87 -19.27 -18.50
C THR A 32 -6.92 -20.09 -17.63
N TRP A 33 -5.77 -20.45 -18.17
CA TRP A 33 -4.77 -21.25 -17.46
C TRP A 33 -3.82 -20.37 -16.64
N GLN A 34 -3.61 -20.73 -15.38
CA GLN A 34 -2.56 -20.18 -14.52
C GLN A 34 -1.43 -21.21 -14.39
N PRO A 35 -0.35 -21.12 -15.19
CA PRO A 35 0.77 -22.07 -15.13
C PRO A 35 1.71 -21.84 -13.94
N SER A 36 1.73 -20.64 -13.36
CA SER A 36 2.66 -20.24 -12.30
C SER A 36 1.93 -19.39 -11.25
N PRO A 37 1.18 -20.03 -10.33
CA PRO A 37 0.48 -19.32 -9.27
C PRO A 37 1.43 -18.44 -8.44
N LEU A 38 0.97 -17.23 -8.11
CA LEU A 38 1.62 -16.35 -7.16
C LEU A 38 1.28 -16.76 -5.72
N GLU A 39 2.06 -16.26 -4.76
CA GLU A 39 1.74 -16.38 -3.34
C GLU A 39 0.33 -15.84 -3.05
N GLY A 40 -0.42 -16.54 -2.19
CA GLY A 40 -1.80 -16.17 -1.82
C GLY A 40 -2.89 -16.59 -2.81
N GLN A 41 -2.56 -17.22 -3.94
CA GLN A 41 -3.56 -17.82 -4.84
C GLN A 41 -4.22 -19.06 -4.21
N PRO A 42 -5.45 -19.44 -4.63
CA PRO A 42 -6.19 -20.58 -4.06
C PRO A 42 -5.42 -21.91 -4.11
N LEU A 43 -4.56 -22.08 -5.12
CA LEU A 43 -3.73 -23.27 -5.30
C LEU A 43 -2.27 -22.87 -5.53
N GLN A 44 -1.35 -23.62 -4.92
CA GLN A 44 0.10 -23.47 -5.08
C GLN A 44 0.67 -24.29 -6.25
N ARG A 45 -0.21 -24.86 -7.09
CA ARG A 45 0.10 -25.67 -8.28
C ARG A 45 -0.70 -25.15 -9.47
N PRO A 46 -0.30 -25.41 -10.72
CA PRO A 46 -1.01 -24.93 -11.90
C PRO A 46 -2.50 -25.29 -11.87
N PHE A 47 -3.37 -24.33 -12.22
CA PHE A 47 -4.83 -24.48 -12.17
C PHE A 47 -5.51 -23.59 -13.21
N ALA A 48 -6.83 -23.69 -13.35
CA ALA A 48 -7.61 -22.80 -14.21
C ALA A 48 -8.42 -21.79 -13.38
N TRP A 49 -8.39 -20.51 -13.77
CA TRP A 49 -9.42 -19.56 -13.34
C TRP A 49 -10.62 -19.69 -14.27
N ALA A 50 -11.79 -20.00 -13.72
CA ALA A 50 -12.98 -20.30 -14.50
C ALA A 50 -14.22 -19.53 -14.03
N LEU A 51 -15.06 -19.12 -14.99
CA LEU A 51 -16.44 -18.73 -14.71
C LEU A 51 -17.30 -19.99 -14.62
N VAL A 52 -17.65 -20.39 -13.40
CA VAL A 52 -18.45 -21.59 -13.10
C VAL A 52 -19.89 -21.18 -12.85
N LYS A 53 -20.81 -21.70 -13.66
CA LYS A 53 -22.26 -21.57 -13.40
C LYS A 53 -22.75 -22.78 -12.63
N LEU A 54 -23.00 -22.60 -11.34
CA LEU A 54 -23.60 -23.63 -10.49
C LEU A 54 -25.02 -23.97 -10.95
N ASP A 55 -25.42 -25.22 -10.80
CA ASP A 55 -26.77 -25.64 -11.15
C ASP A 55 -27.78 -24.97 -10.19
N GLY A 56 -28.82 -24.36 -10.78
CA GLY A 56 -29.77 -23.51 -10.05
C GLY A 56 -29.38 -22.03 -9.96
N ALA A 57 -28.15 -21.65 -10.32
CA ALA A 57 -27.75 -20.25 -10.40
C ALA A 57 -28.04 -19.65 -11.80
N ASP A 58 -28.26 -18.34 -11.86
CA ASP A 58 -28.40 -17.58 -13.11
C ASP A 58 -27.07 -16.96 -13.57
N THR A 59 -26.18 -16.65 -12.64
CA THR A 59 -24.86 -16.04 -12.89
C THR A 59 -23.72 -17.01 -12.61
N PRO A 60 -22.57 -16.84 -13.29
CA PRO A 60 -21.37 -17.57 -12.94
C PRO A 60 -20.60 -16.92 -11.79
N LEU A 61 -19.95 -17.76 -10.99
CA LEU A 61 -18.93 -17.40 -10.02
C LEU A 61 -17.55 -17.55 -10.67
N LEU A 62 -16.65 -16.58 -10.49
CA LEU A 62 -15.24 -16.77 -10.82
C LEU A 62 -14.57 -17.55 -9.70
N HIS A 63 -14.03 -18.74 -10.00
CA HIS A 63 -13.24 -19.48 -9.03
C HIS A 63 -12.16 -20.38 -9.64
N ALA A 64 -11.26 -20.89 -8.80
CA ALA A 64 -10.21 -21.81 -9.21
C ALA A 64 -10.76 -23.22 -9.50
N VAL A 65 -10.29 -23.85 -10.58
CA VAL A 65 -10.56 -25.26 -10.92
C VAL A 65 -9.24 -26.01 -10.96
N ASP A 66 -9.08 -27.03 -10.12
CA ASP A 66 -7.97 -27.97 -10.18
C ASP A 66 -8.23 -29.03 -11.27
N ALA A 67 -7.80 -28.70 -12.49
CA ALA A 67 -7.86 -29.62 -13.62
C ALA A 67 -6.59 -30.50 -13.75
N GLY A 68 -5.57 -30.29 -12.90
CA GLY A 68 -4.23 -30.87 -12.98
C GLY A 68 -3.39 -30.44 -14.20
N ARG A 69 -3.99 -30.30 -15.38
CA ARG A 69 -3.35 -29.90 -16.64
C ARG A 69 -4.30 -29.11 -17.54
N SER A 70 -3.75 -28.23 -18.37
CA SER A 70 -4.55 -27.32 -19.21
C SER A 70 -5.39 -28.04 -20.27
N ASP A 71 -4.99 -29.22 -20.73
CA ASP A 71 -5.73 -30.01 -21.73
C ASP A 71 -6.80 -30.93 -21.12
N ALA A 72 -6.98 -30.92 -19.80
CA ALA A 72 -8.03 -31.68 -19.11
C ALA A 72 -9.31 -30.86 -18.87
N ILE A 73 -9.27 -29.55 -19.07
CA ILE A 73 -10.43 -28.66 -18.89
C ILE A 73 -10.85 -28.05 -20.23
N GLU A 74 -12.16 -27.90 -20.41
CA GLU A 74 -12.75 -27.25 -21.56
C GLU A 74 -14.01 -26.46 -21.15
N THR A 75 -14.43 -25.53 -22.01
CA THR A 75 -15.74 -24.90 -21.85
C THR A 75 -16.83 -25.96 -21.97
N GLY A 76 -17.76 -25.99 -21.03
CA GLY A 76 -18.79 -27.01 -20.91
C GLY A 76 -18.44 -28.15 -19.95
N ALA A 77 -17.19 -28.22 -19.46
CA ALA A 77 -16.80 -29.21 -18.47
C ALA A 77 -17.65 -29.09 -17.18
N ARG A 78 -17.99 -30.24 -16.61
CA ARG A 78 -18.64 -30.34 -15.31
C ARG A 78 -17.62 -30.24 -14.20
N VAL A 79 -17.96 -29.49 -13.16
CA VAL A 79 -17.14 -29.32 -11.97
C VAL A 79 -17.98 -29.39 -10.71
N HIS A 80 -17.37 -29.81 -9.61
CA HIS A 80 -17.97 -29.76 -8.28
C HIS A 80 -17.05 -29.03 -7.31
N VAL A 81 -17.64 -28.43 -6.29
CA VAL A 81 -16.92 -27.72 -5.22
C VAL A 81 -16.12 -28.74 -4.42
N HIS A 82 -14.86 -28.39 -4.14
CA HIS A 82 -14.08 -28.94 -3.05
C HIS A 82 -13.97 -27.91 -1.93
N TRP A 83 -14.39 -28.29 -0.72
CA TRP A 83 -14.42 -27.40 0.44
C TRP A 83 -13.07 -27.39 1.17
N ALA A 84 -12.75 -26.25 1.79
CA ALA A 84 -11.63 -26.18 2.72
C ALA A 84 -11.91 -27.05 3.97
N ASP A 85 -10.86 -27.63 4.56
CA ASP A 85 -10.96 -28.50 5.75
C ASP A 85 -11.69 -27.82 6.92
N GLU A 86 -11.49 -26.51 7.09
CA GLU A 86 -12.11 -25.69 8.14
C GLU A 86 -12.72 -24.42 7.54
N PRO A 87 -14.01 -24.40 7.19
CA PRO A 87 -14.71 -23.22 6.67
C PRO A 87 -14.80 -22.09 7.69
N VAL A 88 -14.55 -20.86 7.27
CA VAL A 88 -14.51 -19.66 8.14
C VAL A 88 -15.55 -18.58 7.77
N GLY A 89 -16.43 -18.84 6.81
CA GLY A 89 -17.42 -17.89 6.31
C GLY A 89 -16.89 -16.96 5.22
N SER A 90 -15.91 -17.42 4.41
CA SER A 90 -15.31 -16.69 3.30
C SER A 90 -15.61 -17.37 1.97
N ILE A 91 -15.50 -16.65 0.84
CA ILE A 91 -15.56 -17.28 -0.49
C ILE A 91 -14.46 -18.34 -0.69
N THR A 92 -13.37 -18.23 0.07
CA THR A 92 -12.26 -19.20 0.10
C THR A 92 -12.59 -20.48 0.87
N ASP A 93 -13.78 -20.59 1.49
CA ASP A 93 -14.27 -21.85 2.04
C ASP A 93 -14.51 -22.86 0.92
N ILE A 94 -14.83 -22.38 -0.29
CA ILE A 94 -14.60 -23.16 -1.49
C ILE A 94 -13.09 -23.09 -1.76
N ALA A 95 -12.36 -24.17 -1.46
CA ALA A 95 -10.92 -24.20 -1.69
C ALA A 95 -10.63 -24.12 -3.20
N TYR A 96 -11.36 -24.90 -3.99
CA TYR A 96 -11.33 -24.90 -5.46
C TYR A 96 -12.47 -25.78 -5.98
N PHE A 97 -12.58 -25.91 -7.31
CA PHE A 97 -13.45 -26.85 -7.99
C PHE A 97 -12.66 -28.00 -8.59
N GLU A 98 -13.19 -29.22 -8.56
CA GLU A 98 -12.64 -30.39 -9.23
C GLU A 98 -13.48 -30.77 -10.44
N LEU A 99 -12.86 -31.38 -11.45
CA LEU A 99 -13.57 -31.92 -12.61
C LEU A 99 -14.48 -33.08 -12.19
N GLY A 100 -15.71 -33.08 -12.71
CA GLY A 100 -16.72 -34.10 -12.41
C GLY A 100 -18.05 -33.49 -11.97
N ASP A 101 -19.04 -34.34 -11.81
CA ASP A 101 -20.42 -33.98 -11.45
C ASP A 101 -20.88 -34.60 -10.12
N SER A 102 -19.99 -35.26 -9.41
CA SER A 102 -20.27 -35.89 -8.12
C SER A 102 -20.07 -34.89 -6.99
N GLU A 103 -21.13 -34.54 -6.28
CA GLU A 103 -21.06 -33.63 -5.14
C GLU A 103 -20.21 -34.23 -4.00
N GLU A 104 -19.34 -33.41 -3.43
CA GLU A 104 -18.69 -33.74 -2.16
C GLU A 104 -19.74 -33.75 -1.04
N PRO A 105 -19.82 -34.80 -0.21
CA PRO A 105 -20.76 -34.85 0.89
C PRO A 105 -20.39 -33.82 1.95
N VAL A 106 -21.34 -32.93 2.26
CA VAL A 106 -21.21 -31.93 3.34
C VAL A 106 -22.25 -32.24 4.41
N GLU A 107 -21.87 -32.10 5.68
CA GLU A 107 -22.82 -32.24 6.78
C GLU A 107 -23.82 -31.08 6.76
N ASP A 108 -25.11 -31.40 6.94
CA ASP A 108 -26.16 -30.40 7.06
C ASP A 108 -26.10 -29.80 8.47
N VAL A 109 -25.40 -28.67 8.59
CA VAL A 109 -25.23 -27.94 9.85
C VAL A 109 -26.16 -26.73 9.83
N ALA A 110 -27.00 -26.60 10.86
CA ALA A 110 -27.80 -25.40 11.06
C ALA A 110 -26.88 -24.19 11.28
N ASP A 111 -27.04 -23.15 10.46
CA ASP A 111 -26.26 -21.92 10.60
C ASP A 111 -26.81 -21.05 11.74
N ASP A 112 -26.14 -21.08 12.89
CA ASP A 112 -26.45 -20.32 14.09
C ASP A 112 -25.52 -19.12 14.31
N ARG A 113 -24.70 -18.78 13.31
CA ARG A 113 -23.68 -17.72 13.41
C ARG A 113 -24.31 -16.32 13.32
N ASP A 114 -23.69 -15.39 14.03
CA ASP A 114 -24.05 -13.97 13.93
C ASP A 114 -23.77 -13.41 12.51
N PRO A 115 -24.52 -12.40 12.04
CA PRO A 115 -24.24 -11.74 10.77
C PRO A 115 -22.79 -11.22 10.69
N VAL A 116 -22.15 -11.41 9.53
CA VAL A 116 -20.82 -10.86 9.25
C VAL A 116 -20.87 -9.32 9.32
N THR A 117 -20.06 -8.72 10.19
CA THR A 117 -20.00 -7.26 10.40
C THR A 117 -18.71 -6.62 9.88
N LEU A 118 -17.66 -7.40 9.66
CA LEU A 118 -16.37 -6.95 9.16
C LEU A 118 -15.79 -8.01 8.22
N LEU A 119 -15.25 -7.57 7.09
CA LEU A 119 -14.53 -8.43 6.15
C LEU A 119 -13.14 -7.83 5.90
N VAL A 120 -12.10 -8.63 6.14
CA VAL A 120 -10.70 -8.22 5.98
C VAL A 120 -10.20 -8.73 4.63
N VAL A 121 -9.99 -7.82 3.66
CA VAL A 121 -9.36 -8.15 2.37
C VAL A 121 -7.95 -7.56 2.35
N PRO A 122 -6.90 -8.36 2.55
CA PRO A 122 -5.55 -7.87 2.34
C PRO A 122 -5.37 -7.53 0.85
N THR A 123 -4.89 -6.31 0.57
CA THR A 123 -4.53 -5.89 -0.79
C THR A 123 -3.06 -5.52 -0.83
N SER A 124 -2.37 -5.94 -1.89
CA SER A 124 -0.96 -5.60 -2.11
C SER A 124 -0.77 -5.08 -3.53
N ILE A 125 0.10 -4.09 -3.68
CA ILE A 125 0.53 -3.58 -4.98
C ILE A 125 2.06 -3.57 -5.00
N GLU A 126 2.64 -4.17 -6.03
CA GLU A 126 4.06 -4.02 -6.32
C GLU A 126 4.21 -2.91 -7.37
N ILE A 127 5.02 -1.90 -7.05
CA ILE A 127 5.30 -0.77 -7.94
C ILE A 127 6.79 -0.80 -8.25
N GLN A 128 7.12 -1.04 -9.52
CA GLN A 128 8.47 -0.83 -10.03
C GLN A 128 8.66 0.66 -10.32
N HIS A 129 9.49 1.33 -9.52
CA HIS A 129 9.80 2.74 -9.68
C HIS A 129 11.16 2.91 -10.36
N THR A 130 11.24 3.74 -11.39
CA THR A 130 12.51 4.15 -12.00
C THR A 130 12.79 5.58 -11.61
N ALA A 131 13.90 5.80 -10.91
CA ALA A 131 14.25 7.14 -10.45
C ALA A 131 14.48 8.09 -11.62
N SER A 132 13.88 9.27 -11.57
CA SER A 132 14.08 10.31 -12.57
C SER A 132 15.45 10.99 -12.45
N LEU A 133 15.77 11.91 -13.34
CA LEU A 133 17.05 12.62 -13.29
C LEU A 133 17.21 13.42 -11.98
N PRO A 134 16.26 14.26 -11.53
CA PRO A 134 16.42 15.00 -10.28
C PRO A 134 16.50 14.11 -9.05
N GLU A 135 15.70 13.04 -9.01
CA GLU A 135 15.76 12.06 -7.92
C GLU A 135 17.10 11.32 -7.92
N SER A 136 17.57 10.85 -9.08
CA SER A 136 18.89 10.19 -9.20
C SER A 136 20.03 11.11 -8.74
N THR A 137 19.96 12.40 -9.05
CA THR A 137 20.94 13.40 -8.59
C THR A 137 20.90 13.55 -7.07
N PHE A 138 19.70 13.68 -6.49
CA PHE A 138 19.52 13.76 -5.04
C PHE A 138 20.02 12.51 -4.31
N LEU A 139 19.62 11.32 -4.76
CA LEU A 139 20.01 10.04 -4.16
C LEU A 139 21.54 9.83 -4.18
N ARG A 140 22.21 10.19 -5.28
CA ARG A 140 23.69 10.13 -5.37
C ARG A 140 24.36 11.18 -4.49
N ALA A 141 23.77 12.37 -4.37
CA ALA A 141 24.29 13.40 -3.47
C ALA A 141 24.22 12.95 -2.00
N LEU A 142 23.14 12.26 -1.61
CA LEU A 142 23.01 11.71 -0.26
C LEU A 142 24.09 10.66 0.06
N GLU A 143 24.48 9.83 -0.91
CA GLU A 143 25.60 8.89 -0.74
C GLU A 143 26.93 9.62 -0.49
N GLU A 144 27.07 10.87 -0.95
CA GLU A 144 28.23 11.74 -0.70
C GLU A 144 28.09 12.60 0.56
N GLY A 145 26.95 12.55 1.27
CA GLY A 145 26.68 13.38 2.44
C GLY A 145 26.29 14.81 2.09
N LYS A 146 25.70 15.02 0.92
CA LYS A 146 25.24 16.32 0.44
C LYS A 146 23.73 16.35 0.32
N LEU A 147 23.13 17.47 0.73
CA LEU A 147 21.71 17.73 0.56
C LEU A 147 21.54 18.59 -0.69
N VAL A 148 20.81 18.09 -1.69
CA VAL A 148 20.62 18.81 -2.96
C VAL A 148 19.13 19.00 -3.23
N GLY A 149 18.73 20.26 -3.33
CA GLY A 149 17.44 20.68 -3.86
C GLY A 149 17.51 21.05 -5.35
N ALA A 150 16.39 21.46 -5.92
CA ALA A 150 16.34 21.96 -7.30
C ALA A 150 15.34 23.11 -7.49
N ARG A 151 15.55 23.93 -8.52
CA ARG A 151 14.70 25.08 -8.91
C ARG A 151 14.60 25.24 -10.43
N THR A 152 13.62 26.02 -10.90
CA THR A 152 13.33 26.28 -12.33
C THR A 152 14.25 27.29 -13.00
N GLY A 153 15.07 28.02 -12.23
CA GLY A 153 16.01 29.03 -12.70
C GLY A 153 16.48 29.97 -11.60
N GLU A 154 17.33 30.93 -11.93
CA GLU A 154 17.82 31.95 -11.00
C GLU A 154 16.65 32.70 -10.32
N GLY A 155 16.60 32.65 -8.99
CA GLY A 155 15.52 33.26 -8.19
C GLY A 155 14.24 32.42 -8.05
N GLY A 156 14.19 31.23 -8.66
CA GLY A 156 13.12 30.26 -8.43
C GLY A 156 13.18 29.65 -7.03
N LYS A 157 12.03 29.16 -6.54
CA LYS A 157 11.94 28.44 -5.27
C LYS A 157 12.77 27.17 -5.29
N VAL A 158 13.49 26.90 -4.21
CA VAL A 158 14.33 25.72 -4.03
C VAL A 158 13.54 24.62 -3.35
N TYR A 159 13.25 23.55 -4.09
CA TYR A 159 12.53 22.39 -3.58
C TYR A 159 13.51 21.32 -3.09
N PHE A 160 13.35 20.91 -1.83
CA PHE A 160 14.08 19.80 -1.23
C PHE A 160 13.12 18.74 -0.67
N PRO A 161 13.33 17.44 -0.93
CA PRO A 161 14.26 16.88 -1.93
C PRO A 161 14.00 17.40 -3.35
N ALA A 162 15.00 17.28 -4.24
CA ALA A 162 14.86 17.68 -5.64
C ALA A 162 13.68 16.93 -6.31
N ARG A 163 12.82 17.68 -7.03
CA ARG A 163 11.62 17.16 -7.70
C ARG A 163 11.75 17.22 -9.22
N GLU A 164 10.88 16.50 -9.93
CA GLU A 164 10.86 16.50 -11.41
C GLU A 164 10.41 17.82 -12.00
N ALA A 165 9.39 18.42 -11.41
CA ALA A 165 8.78 19.65 -11.87
C ALA A 165 8.40 20.54 -10.69
N ASP A 166 8.36 21.84 -10.97
CA ASP A 166 7.83 22.84 -10.08
C ASP A 166 6.32 22.61 -9.90
N PRO A 167 5.84 22.37 -8.67
CA PRO A 167 4.42 22.12 -8.42
C PRO A 167 3.53 23.33 -8.77
N ALA A 168 4.06 24.54 -8.81
CA ALA A 168 3.28 25.74 -9.14
C ALA A 168 3.12 25.96 -10.65
N THR A 169 4.13 25.57 -11.45
CA THR A 169 4.18 25.91 -12.88
C THR A 169 4.20 24.70 -13.81
N GLY A 170 4.49 23.51 -13.29
CA GLY A 170 4.72 22.29 -14.06
C GLY A 170 6.02 22.29 -14.88
N GLN A 171 6.85 23.33 -14.76
CA GLN A 171 8.13 23.41 -15.47
C GLN A 171 9.17 22.50 -14.80
N GLN A 172 10.07 21.93 -15.61
CA GLN A 172 11.15 21.10 -15.10
C GLN A 172 12.10 21.91 -14.19
N LEU A 173 12.54 21.29 -13.08
CA LEU A 173 13.61 21.87 -12.26
C LEU A 173 14.95 21.59 -12.94
N THR A 174 15.68 22.65 -13.31
CA THR A 174 16.89 22.57 -14.15
C THR A 174 18.17 22.94 -13.40
N GLU A 175 18.07 23.64 -12.28
CA GLU A 175 19.21 24.06 -11.46
C GLU A 175 19.21 23.31 -10.14
N PHE A 176 20.27 22.55 -9.88
CA PHE A 176 20.49 21.86 -8.61
C PHE A 176 21.25 22.77 -7.64
N VAL A 177 20.79 22.81 -6.39
CA VAL A 177 21.33 23.69 -5.35
C VAL A 177 21.71 22.83 -4.15
N GLU A 178 22.99 22.85 -3.78
CA GLU A 178 23.46 22.25 -2.53
C GLU A 178 22.97 23.09 -1.35
N LEU A 179 22.39 22.41 -0.37
CA LEU A 179 21.83 22.98 0.85
C LEU A 179 22.67 22.54 2.06
N PRO A 180 22.80 23.39 3.09
CA PRO A 180 23.38 22.99 4.36
C PRO A 180 22.47 21.98 5.08
N ASP A 181 23.04 21.28 6.04
CA ASP A 181 22.37 20.33 6.92
C ASP A 181 21.75 20.99 8.16
N LYS A 182 21.57 22.31 8.12
CA LYS A 182 20.92 23.12 9.15
C LYS A 182 19.57 23.63 8.67
N GLY A 183 18.62 23.72 9.60
CA GLY A 183 17.28 24.18 9.29
C GLY A 183 16.46 24.61 10.50
N THR A 184 15.20 24.93 10.23
CA THR A 184 14.20 25.38 11.20
C THR A 184 13.05 24.40 11.27
N VAL A 185 12.60 24.02 12.46
CA VAL A 185 11.33 23.32 12.65
C VAL A 185 10.17 24.25 12.33
N THR A 186 9.40 23.95 11.29
CA THR A 186 8.24 24.77 10.89
C THR A 186 6.96 24.33 11.57
N THR A 187 6.76 23.02 11.73
CA THR A 187 5.67 22.39 12.48
C THR A 187 6.07 20.97 12.90
N PHE A 188 5.37 20.37 13.87
CA PHE A 188 5.72 19.06 14.40
C PHE A 188 4.52 18.32 15.00
N ALA A 189 4.66 17.00 15.12
CA ALA A 189 3.75 16.12 15.84
C ALA A 189 4.53 15.27 16.85
N ILE A 190 3.92 15.02 18.01
CA ILE A 190 4.44 14.12 19.04
C ILE A 190 3.66 12.81 18.97
N ILE A 191 4.35 11.73 18.63
CA ILE A 191 3.75 10.41 18.46
C ILE A 191 3.85 9.66 19.78
N ASN A 192 2.71 9.43 20.43
CA ASN A 192 2.63 8.81 21.76
C ASN A 192 2.08 7.37 21.75
N ILE A 193 1.37 6.97 20.69
CA ILE A 193 0.68 5.68 20.62
C ILE A 193 1.38 4.79 19.60
N PRO A 194 1.72 3.53 19.94
CA PRO A 194 2.31 2.61 19.01
C PRO A 194 1.30 2.19 17.92
N PHE A 195 1.78 1.98 16.69
CA PHE A 195 1.00 1.37 15.62
C PHE A 195 1.74 0.20 14.98
N ALA A 196 1.00 -0.71 14.34
CA ALA A 196 1.58 -1.91 13.73
C ALA A 196 2.61 -1.55 12.64
N GLY A 197 3.79 -2.16 12.68
CA GLY A 197 4.87 -1.92 11.72
C GLY A 197 5.79 -0.74 12.03
N GLN A 198 5.56 -0.02 13.13
CA GLN A 198 6.39 1.10 13.56
C GLN A 198 7.78 0.63 14.01
N ARG A 199 8.84 1.26 13.47
CA ARG A 199 10.24 0.94 13.81
C ARG A 199 10.76 1.68 15.05
N ILE A 200 10.18 2.83 15.37
CA ILE A 200 10.63 3.74 16.43
C ILE A 200 9.65 3.67 17.60
N GLN A 201 10.15 3.43 18.80
CA GLN A 201 9.33 3.35 20.00
C GLN A 201 8.86 4.75 20.44
N PRO A 202 7.54 4.96 20.66
CA PRO A 202 7.03 6.19 21.28
C PRO A 202 7.59 6.44 22.69
N PRO A 203 7.66 7.71 23.16
CA PRO A 203 7.33 8.93 22.43
C PRO A 203 8.48 9.43 21.55
N TYR A 204 8.18 9.92 20.35
CA TYR A 204 9.13 10.65 19.50
C TYR A 204 8.48 11.79 18.75
N VAL A 205 9.31 12.68 18.20
CA VAL A 205 8.89 13.88 17.47
C VAL A 205 9.16 13.67 15.98
N ALA A 206 8.11 13.84 15.17
CA ALA A 206 8.25 14.00 13.73
C ALA A 206 7.99 15.48 13.40
N ALA A 207 8.96 16.13 12.78
CA ALA A 207 8.93 17.56 12.48
C ALA A 207 9.13 17.82 11.00
N TYR A 208 8.44 18.84 10.50
CA TYR A 208 8.74 19.44 9.22
C TYR A 208 9.92 20.41 9.40
N ILE A 209 11.02 20.14 8.71
CA ILE A 209 12.27 20.88 8.80
C ILE A 209 12.49 21.63 7.50
N LEU A 210 12.58 22.95 7.58
CA LEU A 210 12.97 23.83 6.48
C LEU A 210 14.48 24.04 6.53
N LEU A 211 15.22 23.40 5.60
CA LEU A 211 16.65 23.63 5.46
C LEU A 211 16.93 25.09 5.08
N ASP A 212 18.06 25.63 5.54
CA ASP A 212 18.45 26.98 5.20
C ASP A 212 18.67 27.11 3.68
N GLY A 213 17.95 28.02 3.04
CA GLY A 213 17.99 28.21 1.58
C GLY A 213 17.01 27.33 0.79
N ALA A 214 16.23 26.46 1.46
CA ALA A 214 15.09 25.79 0.87
C ALA A 214 13.79 26.60 0.99
N ASP A 215 12.80 26.29 0.16
CA ASP A 215 11.46 26.90 0.15
C ASP A 215 10.34 25.94 0.56
N ILE A 216 10.67 24.70 0.89
CA ILE A 216 9.70 23.69 1.33
C ILE A 216 10.31 22.85 2.46
N PRO A 217 9.56 22.59 3.54
CA PRO A 217 10.06 21.71 4.58
C PRO A 217 9.89 20.24 4.18
N PHE A 218 10.71 19.39 4.77
CA PHE A 218 10.58 17.93 4.65
C PHE A 218 10.41 17.31 6.04
N LEU A 219 9.72 16.17 6.09
CA LEU A 219 9.45 15.49 7.35
C LEU A 219 10.68 14.67 7.77
N HIS A 220 11.17 14.92 8.99
CA HIS A 220 12.21 14.10 9.61
C HIS A 220 12.01 14.01 11.13
N LEU A 221 12.75 13.10 11.77
CA LEU A 221 12.79 12.96 13.22
C LEU A 221 13.62 14.07 13.87
N VAL A 222 13.13 14.56 15.01
CA VAL A 222 13.90 15.42 15.92
C VAL A 222 14.10 14.67 17.24
N THR A 223 15.35 14.54 17.67
CA THR A 223 15.72 13.85 18.91
C THR A 223 16.74 14.69 19.71
N GLU A 224 17.36 14.09 20.74
CA GLU A 224 18.23 14.80 21.69
C GLU A 224 17.55 15.99 22.40
N ILE A 225 16.22 15.95 22.47
CA ILE A 225 15.38 16.92 23.17
C ILE A 225 14.14 16.20 23.70
N ASP A 226 13.62 16.65 24.84
CA ASP A 226 12.34 16.18 25.32
C ASP A 226 11.23 16.59 24.34
N ALA A 227 10.29 15.68 24.07
CA ALA A 227 9.21 15.94 23.13
C ALA A 227 8.36 17.17 23.52
N THR A 228 8.25 17.48 24.82
CA THR A 228 7.52 18.64 25.35
C THR A 228 8.26 19.96 25.17
N ASP A 229 9.56 19.91 24.88
CA ASP A 229 10.40 21.11 24.69
C ASP A 229 10.53 21.52 23.22
N VAL A 230 10.03 20.71 22.27
CA VAL A 230 10.05 21.04 20.84
C VAL A 230 9.12 22.21 20.54
N ARG A 231 9.60 23.12 19.68
CA ARG A 231 8.91 24.37 19.33
C ARG A 231 9.03 24.66 17.84
N MET A 232 8.00 25.29 17.27
CA MET A 232 8.13 25.93 15.96
C MET A 232 9.18 27.04 16.05
N GLY A 233 10.02 27.19 15.02
CA GLY A 233 11.14 28.13 15.00
C GLY A 233 12.45 27.55 15.53
N MET A 234 12.42 26.40 16.20
CA MET A 234 13.63 25.78 16.76
C MET A 234 14.67 25.48 15.66
N ARG A 235 15.91 25.88 15.91
CA ARG A 235 17.05 25.64 15.03
C ARG A 235 17.61 24.24 15.25
N VAL A 236 17.77 23.51 14.15
CA VAL A 236 18.19 22.10 14.17
C VAL A 236 19.29 21.83 13.14
N GLU A 237 20.10 20.82 13.41
CA GLU A 237 21.12 20.32 12.48
C GLU A 237 21.02 18.80 12.34
N ALA A 238 21.36 18.29 11.16
CA ALA A 238 21.31 16.87 10.86
C ALA A 238 22.41 16.12 11.61
N VAL A 239 22.06 14.97 12.18
CA VAL A 239 23.00 13.97 12.67
C VAL A 239 22.99 12.80 11.71
N TRP A 240 24.13 12.60 11.06
CA TRP A 240 24.31 11.55 10.07
C TRP A 240 24.75 10.24 10.73
N LYS A 241 24.31 9.11 10.17
CA LYS A 241 24.80 7.78 10.55
C LYS A 241 26.32 7.65 10.31
N PRO A 242 26.99 6.64 10.88
CA PRO A 242 28.35 6.28 10.46
C PRO A 242 28.44 6.10 8.95
N ARG A 243 29.53 6.56 8.35
CA ARG A 243 29.70 6.65 6.88
C ARG A 243 29.56 5.29 6.19
N GLU A 244 29.90 4.21 6.90
CA GLU A 244 29.86 2.83 6.46
C GLU A 244 28.43 2.28 6.31
N GLU A 245 27.45 2.92 6.95
CA GLU A 245 26.03 2.55 6.91
C GLU A 245 25.25 3.32 5.84
N TRP A 246 25.89 4.26 5.14
CA TRP A 246 25.22 5.11 4.17
C TRP A 246 24.84 4.34 2.90
N GLY A 247 23.61 4.55 2.46
CA GLY A 247 23.12 4.15 1.14
C GLY A 247 22.74 5.37 0.31
N LEU A 248 21.70 5.22 -0.50
CA LEU A 248 21.15 6.29 -1.35
C LEU A 248 19.99 7.04 -0.68
N GLY A 249 19.56 6.61 0.51
CA GLY A 249 18.34 7.07 1.15
C GLY A 249 18.52 8.27 2.09
N ILE A 250 17.44 9.02 2.30
CA ILE A 250 17.42 10.13 3.27
C ILE A 250 17.67 9.64 4.70
N ASP A 251 17.46 8.34 4.96
CA ASP A 251 17.77 7.68 6.21
C ASP A 251 19.29 7.55 6.48
N ASN A 252 20.16 8.05 5.60
CA ASN A 252 21.55 8.37 5.96
C ASN A 252 21.62 9.42 7.07
N ILE A 253 20.64 10.33 7.12
CA ILE A 253 20.39 11.19 8.28
C ILE A 253 19.63 10.34 9.30
N ASP A 254 20.22 10.15 10.47
CA ASP A 254 19.59 9.37 11.54
C ASP A 254 18.46 10.18 12.18
N TYR A 255 18.74 11.45 12.48
CA TYR A 255 17.79 12.41 13.05
C TYR A 255 18.33 13.84 12.93
N PHE A 256 17.52 14.81 13.35
CA PHE A 256 17.95 16.18 13.59
C PHE A 256 18.00 16.44 15.10
N ARG A 257 18.97 17.24 15.55
CA ARG A 257 19.08 17.69 16.94
C ARG A 257 19.02 19.21 17.05
N PRO A 258 18.58 19.78 18.18
CA PRO A 258 18.64 21.22 18.41
C PRO A 258 20.08 21.73 18.39
N THR A 259 20.32 22.89 17.76
CA THR A 259 21.65 23.52 17.75
C THR A 259 21.94 24.34 19.01
N GLY A 260 20.89 24.68 19.79
CA GLY A 260 20.96 25.60 20.92
C GLY A 260 20.95 27.08 20.54
N GLU A 261 20.89 27.40 19.24
CA GLU A 261 20.67 28.76 18.76
C GLU A 261 19.25 29.26 19.14
N PRO A 262 19.03 30.58 19.25
CA PRO A 262 17.68 31.12 19.43
C PRO A 262 16.73 30.69 18.32
N ASP A 263 15.45 30.55 18.66
CA ASP A 263 14.40 30.22 17.69
C ASP A 263 14.38 31.28 16.56
N ALA A 264 14.18 30.81 15.33
CA ALA A 264 14.04 31.66 14.15
C ALA A 264 12.81 32.57 14.28
N ASP A 265 12.88 33.75 13.66
CA ASP A 265 11.73 34.66 13.60
C ASP A 265 10.59 34.01 12.80
N TYR A 266 9.38 34.02 13.36
CA TYR A 266 8.18 33.45 12.75
C TYR A 266 7.96 33.92 11.30
N GLU A 267 8.28 35.18 10.99
CA GLU A 267 8.12 35.74 9.65
C GLU A 267 8.96 35.01 8.60
N THR A 268 10.05 34.36 9.00
CA THR A 268 10.97 33.66 8.08
C THR A 268 10.45 32.31 7.62
N TYR A 269 9.52 31.68 8.36
CA TYR A 269 9.03 30.33 8.04
C TYR A 269 7.50 30.20 7.99
N LYS A 270 6.72 31.23 8.34
CA LYS A 270 5.24 31.17 8.37
C LYS A 270 4.56 30.76 7.07
N HIS A 271 5.22 30.92 5.91
CA HIS A 271 4.69 30.58 4.59
C HIS A 271 5.12 29.18 4.10
N HIS A 272 5.87 28.44 4.92
CA HIS A 272 6.44 27.14 4.61
C HIS A 272 5.87 26.10 5.58
N GLN A 273 4.71 25.53 5.22
CA GLN A 273 4.04 24.45 5.97
C GLN A 273 3.88 23.21 5.09
#